data_AF-A0A392PUS3-F1
#
_entry.id   AF-A0A392PUS3-F1
#
_cell.length_a   1.000
_cell.length_b   1.000
_cell.length_c   1.000
_cell.angle_alpha   90.00
_cell.angle_beta   90.00
_cell.angle_gamma   90.00
#
_symmetry.space_group_name_H-M   'P 1'
#
loop_
_entity.id
_entity.type
_entity.pdbx_description
1 polymer ?
#
loop_
_entity_poly.entity_id
_entity_poly.type
_entity_poly.pdbx_seq_one_letter_code
_entity_poly.pdbx_strand_id
1 'polypeptide(L)' 'AATGTIDYIIDTISADHSVLPLLGLLKLNGKLVTVGLPSKPLELPVFPTEAYRGEQLRRDQGDSGDARFLRKA' A
#
# COMPACT_ATOMS: atom_id res chain seq x y z
N ALA A 1 7.71 2.17 7.91
CA ALA A 1 6.48 2.69 7.26
C ALA A 1 5.36 1.67 7.46
N ALA A 2 4.10 2.10 7.59
CA ALA A 2 2.94 1.24 7.87
C ALA A 2 2.33 0.57 6.62
N THR A 3 3.15 0.33 5.60
CA THR A 3 2.73 -0.29 4.33
C THR A 3 2.30 -1.73 4.58
N GLY A 4 1.13 -2.12 4.09
CA GLY A 4 0.65 -3.50 4.23
C GLY A 4 0.32 -3.93 5.67
N THR A 5 -0.01 -3.01 6.57
CA THR A 5 -0.32 -3.35 7.98
C THR A 5 -1.80 -3.22 8.33
N ILE A 6 -2.62 -2.57 7.51
CA ILE A 6 -4.03 -2.29 7.80
C ILE A 6 -4.94 -3.34 7.16
N ASP A 7 -5.90 -3.86 7.93
CA ASP A 7 -6.88 -4.84 7.43
C ASP A 7 -8.10 -4.16 6.78
N TYR A 8 -8.55 -3.03 7.33
CA TYR A 8 -9.74 -2.30 6.88
C TYR A 8 -9.52 -0.79 6.90
N ILE A 9 -9.90 -0.11 5.82
CA ILE A 9 -9.96 1.35 5.73
C ILE A 9 -11.41 1.73 5.38
N ILE A 10 -11.98 2.66 6.14
CA ILE A 10 -13.27 3.28 5.83
C ILE A 10 -12.98 4.69 5.34
N ASP A 11 -13.22 4.93 4.07
CA ASP A 11 -13.02 6.23 3.44
C ASP A 11 -14.33 7.03 3.43
N THR A 12 -14.33 8.13 4.16
CA THR A 12 -15.49 9.02 4.37
C THR A 12 -15.39 10.30 3.53
N ILE A 13 -14.37 10.44 2.70
CA ILE A 13 -14.11 11.67 1.96
C ILE A 13 -15.03 11.72 0.73
N SER A 14 -15.97 12.67 0.71
CA SER A 14 -16.88 12.91 -0.44
C SER A 14 -16.30 13.83 -1.53
N ALA A 15 -15.00 14.09 -1.48
CA ALA A 15 -14.28 14.90 -2.47
C ALA A 15 -13.27 14.05 -3.24
N ASP A 16 -12.89 14.50 -4.43
CA ASP A 16 -11.89 13.83 -5.25
C ASP A 16 -10.55 13.75 -4.49
N HIS A 17 -10.05 12.53 -4.29
CA HIS A 17 -8.77 12.30 -3.61
C HIS A 17 -8.09 11.02 -4.13
N SER A 18 -6.78 10.91 -3.90
CA SER A 18 -5.99 9.77 -4.37
C SER A 18 -6.17 8.55 -3.47
N VAL A 19 -6.53 7.43 -4.08
CA VAL A 19 -6.79 6.15 -3.39
C VAL A 19 -5.54 5.27 -3.32
N LEU A 20 -4.57 5.50 -4.20
CA LEU A 20 -3.33 4.72 -4.28
C LEU A 20 -2.52 4.71 -2.97
N PRO A 21 -2.37 5.82 -2.24
CA PRO A 21 -1.69 5.79 -0.94
C PRO A 21 -2.43 4.94 0.09
N LEU A 22 -3.77 4.97 0.10
CA LEU A 22 -4.60 4.21 1.03
C LEU A 22 -4.50 2.70 0.76
N LEU A 23 -4.54 2.30 -0.52
CA LEU A 23 -4.34 0.91 -0.92
C LEU A 23 -2.97 0.39 -0.51
N GLY A 24 -1.92 1.21 -0.51
CA GLY A 24 -0.59 0.83 -0.06
C GLY A 24 -0.51 0.53 1.45
N LEU A 25 -1.46 1.01 2.25
CA LEU A 25 -1.52 0.70 3.68
C LEU A 25 -2.21 -0.66 3.94
N LEU A 26 -3.02 -1.14 3.00
CA LEU A 26 -3.79 -2.38 3.16
C LEU A 26 -2.91 -3.62 3.02
N LYS A 27 -3.15 -4.60 3.89
CA LYS A 27 -2.63 -5.98 3.77
C LYS A 27 -3.14 -6.64 2.49
N LEU A 28 -2.51 -7.77 2.14
CA LEU A 28 -3.08 -8.68 1.15
C LEU A 28 -4.49 -9.11 1.62
N ASN A 29 -5.50 -8.90 0.77
CA ASN A 29 -6.94 -9.07 1.07
C ASN A 29 -7.55 -8.06 2.07
N GLY A 30 -6.84 -6.99 2.42
CA GLY A 30 -7.42 -5.87 3.14
C GLY A 30 -8.52 -5.18 2.32
N LYS A 31 -9.46 -4.52 3.00
CA LYS A 31 -10.62 -3.89 2.34
C LYS A 31 -10.59 -2.38 2.49
N LEU A 32 -10.81 -1.69 1.38
CA LEU A 32 -11.18 -0.29 1.35
C LEU A 32 -12.70 -0.18 1.15
N VAL A 33 -13.39 0.46 2.07
CA VAL A 33 -14.83 0.71 2.00
C VAL A 33 -15.06 2.21 1.87
N THR A 34 -15.50 2.65 0.70
CA THR A 34 -15.84 4.05 0.44
C THR A 34 -17.29 4.31 0.82
N VAL A 35 -17.50 5.19 1.81
CA VAL A 35 -18.83 5.70 2.18
C VAL A 35 -19.05 7.14 1.73
N GLY A 36 -17.96 7.84 1.39
CA GLY A 36 -18.03 9.11 0.67
C GLY A 36 -18.58 8.89 -0.75
N LEU A 37 -19.41 9.82 -1.21
CA LEU A 37 -19.96 9.80 -2.56
C LEU A 37 -19.33 10.94 -3.38
N PRO A 38 -18.14 10.72 -3.96
CA PRO A 38 -17.46 11.75 -4.73
C PRO A 38 -18.22 12.04 -6.04
N SER A 39 -18.08 13.28 -6.52
CA SER A 39 -18.74 13.73 -7.75
C SER A 39 -18.22 13.04 -9.01
N LYS A 40 -17.01 12.48 -8.95
CA LYS A 40 -16.37 11.73 -10.03
C LYS A 40 -16.19 10.27 -9.62
N PRO A 41 -16.25 9.32 -10.57
CA PRO A 41 -15.94 7.92 -10.31
C PRO A 41 -14.54 7.75 -9.72
N LEU A 42 -14.39 6.77 -8.84
CA LEU A 42 -13.11 6.45 -8.22
C LEU A 42 -12.12 5.92 -9.28
N GLU A 43 -10.96 6.56 -9.39
CA GLU A 43 -9.90 6.09 -10.28
C GLU A 43 -9.12 4.96 -9.62
N LEU A 44 -9.33 3.73 -10.11
CA LEU A 44 -8.65 2.54 -9.65
C LEU A 44 -7.77 1.95 -10.76
N PRO A 45 -6.51 1.58 -10.47
CA PRO A 45 -5.69 0.84 -11.42
C PRO A 45 -6.33 -0.53 -11.71
N VAL A 46 -6.20 -1.02 -12.95
CA VAL A 46 -6.76 -2.31 -13.39
C VAL A 46 -6.20 -3.48 -12.59
N PHE A 47 -4.93 -3.37 -12.17
CA PHE A 47 -4.27 -4.34 -11.30
C PHE A 47 -3.64 -3.65 -10.09
N PRO A 48 -4.42 -3.35 -9.04
CA PRO A 48 -3.89 -2.72 -7.84
C PRO A 48 -2.83 -3.59 -7.17
N THR A 49 -3.05 -4.90 -7.16
CA THR A 49 -2.25 -5.89 -6.40
C THR A 49 -0.81 -6.03 -6.89
N GLU A 50 -0.56 -5.93 -8.20
CA GLU A 50 0.79 -6.13 -8.77
C GLU A 50 1.69 -4.90 -8.57
N ALA A 51 1.12 -3.69 -8.61
CA ALA A 51 1.86 -2.46 -8.39
C ALA A 51 2.50 -2.42 -6.99
N TYR A 52 1.77 -2.86 -5.96
CA TYR A 52 2.33 -2.93 -4.59
C TYR A 52 3.24 -4.13 -4.38
N ARG A 53 3.01 -5.28 -5.06
CA ARG A 53 3.91 -6.44 -4.96
C ARG A 53 5.29 -6.15 -5.53
N GLY A 54 5.37 -5.45 -6.66
CA GLY A 54 6.64 -5.05 -7.26
C GLY A 54 7.44 -4.07 -6.40
N GLU A 55 6.76 -3.12 -5.75
CA GLU A 55 7.39 -2.14 -4.85
C GLU A 55 7.85 -2.79 -3.53
N GLN A 56 7.04 -3.68 -2.96
CA GLN A 56 7.34 -4.40 -1.71
C GLN A 56 8.52 -5.37 -1.88
N LEU A 57 8.52 -6.18 -2.97
CA LEU A 57 9.63 -7.09 -3.26
C LEU A 57 10.97 -6.36 -3.47
N ARG A 58 10.94 -5.17 -4.08
CA ARG A 58 12.14 -4.33 -4.24
C ARG A 58 12.66 -3.80 -2.90
N ARG A 59 11.78 -3.51 -1.93
CA ARG A 59 12.19 -3.08 -0.60
C ARG A 59 12.69 -4.23 0.26
N ASP A 60 12.04 -5.39 0.19
CA ASP A 60 12.47 -6.59 0.92
C ASP A 60 13.85 -7.08 0.45
N GLN A 61 14.16 -6.90 -0.84
CA GLN A 61 15.47 -7.25 -1.39
C GLN A 61 16.56 -6.20 -1.12
N GLY A 62 16.20 -5.01 -0.63
CA GLY A 62 17.11 -3.92 -0.28
C GLY A 62 17.57 -3.90 1.19
N ASP A 63 17.01 -4.74 2.07
CA ASP A 63 17.30 -4.73 3.52
C ASP A 63 18.09 -5.98 4.00
N SER A 64 18.61 -6.80 3.08
CA SER A 64 19.62 -7.84 3.41
C SER A 64 21.05 -7.26 3.41
N GLY A 65 21.18 -5.96 3.70
CA GLY A 65 22.44 -5.33 4.08
C GLY A 65 22.73 -5.65 5.55
N ASP A 66 22.99 -6.91 5.87
CA ASP A 66 23.42 -7.33 7.19
C ASP A 66 24.86 -6.85 7.45
N ALA A 67 25.01 -5.54 7.64
CA ALA A 67 26.25 -4.85 7.99
C ALA A 67 26.78 -5.24 9.38
N ARG A 68 26.15 -6.22 10.04
CA ARG A 68 26.64 -6.88 11.27
C ARG A 68 27.57 -8.06 11.01
N PHE A 69 27.59 -8.64 9.80
CA PHE A 69 28.45 -9.79 9.49
C PHE A 69 29.87 -9.44 9.01
N LEU A 70 30.15 -8.16 8.71
CA LEU A 70 31.43 -7.71 8.15
C LEU A 70 32.34 -6.99 9.17
N ARG A 71 32.42 -7.47 10.41
CA ARG A 71 33.42 -7.01 11.41
C ARG A 71 34.20 -8.13 12.10
N LYS A 72 34.32 -9.32 11.49
CA LYS A 72 35.08 -10.42 12.10
C LYS A 72 35.94 -11.25 11.14
N ALA A 73 36.49 -10.64 10.10
CA ALA A 73 37.56 -11.21 9.30
C ALA A 73 38.76 -10.29 9.32
#